data_AF-A0A925IL08-F1
#
_entry.id   AF-A0A925IL08-F1
#
_cell.length_a   1.000
_cell.length_b   1.000
_cell.length_c   1.000
_cell.angle_alpha   90.00
_cell.angle_beta   90.00
_cell.angle_gamma   90.00
#
_symmetry.space_group_name_H-M   'P 1'
#
loop_
_entity.id
_entity.type
_entity.pdbx_description
1 polymer ?
#
loop_
_entity_poly.entity_id
_entity_poly.type
_entity_poly.pdbx_seq_one_letter_code
_entity_poly.pdbx_strand_id
1 'polypeptide(L)'
;MTDFLIFLNTADLDTLTKIPGISRIIAENIIAARPFEFVEDCAKVRGVGKNLLGRMQSFFEAELNKSRNSALIPVEEEALPAPIAKSQPEPEPVEDQPSFFSRLGRAFQNFLRTVIRLILIAALIAAFGALFYYGLPYIKETFIVPVEQNAARVSELEDEVTALQMRLAEINVRMDGLETSVQSHTVSIEKMEQIQTTLEEQLKENNDKALLELKHEVMMTRALDMLGRARLYLAQSNFGLAKEDVQSARSLLADLQTETNDELLDLIIQRLDLTLGNLPAFPVIASGDLEIAWQLLVSGEQTITVTPTPFQEPFLTTSPTPNPIVTLTPTIEPQPESSTTPTP
;
A
#
# COMPACT_ATOMS: atom_id res chain seq x y z
N MET A 1 35.11 -32.67 2.87
CA MET A 1 34.74 -31.23 2.79
C MET A 1 34.55 -30.79 1.35
N THR A 2 35.54 -30.98 0.47
CA THR A 2 35.43 -30.79 -1.00
C THR A 2 34.15 -31.37 -1.59
N ASP A 3 33.77 -32.58 -1.17
CA ASP A 3 32.64 -33.34 -1.73
C ASP A 3 31.29 -32.66 -1.44
N PHE A 4 31.19 -31.98 -0.29
CA PHE A 4 30.03 -31.18 0.09
C PHE A 4 29.98 -29.84 -0.68
N LEU A 5 31.13 -29.22 -0.96
CA LEU A 5 31.21 -28.03 -1.83
C LEU A 5 30.84 -28.36 -3.28
N ILE A 6 31.25 -29.53 -3.79
CA ILE A 6 30.83 -30.04 -5.10
C ILE A 6 29.32 -30.24 -5.10
N PHE A 7 28.77 -30.94 -4.10
CA PHE A 7 27.32 -31.14 -3.94
C PHE A 7 26.54 -29.81 -3.91
N LEU A 8 26.99 -28.82 -3.12
CA LEU A 8 26.34 -27.50 -3.06
C LEU A 8 26.28 -26.80 -4.43
N ASN A 9 27.27 -27.02 -5.29
CA ASN A 9 27.36 -26.43 -6.63
C ASN A 9 26.63 -27.24 -7.72
N THR A 10 26.52 -28.57 -7.60
CA THR A 10 25.94 -29.44 -8.65
C THR A 10 24.55 -30.02 -8.33
N ALA A 11 24.07 -29.97 -7.09
CA ALA A 11 22.78 -30.55 -6.71
C ALA A 11 21.59 -29.88 -7.42
N ASP A 12 20.58 -30.67 -7.77
CA ASP A 12 19.29 -30.20 -8.26
C ASP A 12 18.34 -29.78 -7.12
N LEU A 13 17.19 -29.23 -7.50
CA LEU A 13 16.18 -28.72 -6.55
C LEU A 13 15.56 -29.85 -5.70
N ASP A 14 15.38 -31.05 -6.26
CA ASP A 14 14.76 -32.19 -5.60
C ASP A 14 15.78 -33.02 -4.80
N THR A 15 17.10 -32.84 -4.97
CA THR A 15 18.12 -33.35 -4.04
C THR A 15 18.42 -32.37 -2.91
N LEU A 16 18.36 -31.06 -3.13
CA LEU A 16 18.45 -30.06 -2.04
C LEU A 16 17.26 -30.16 -1.08
N THR A 17 16.02 -30.26 -1.59
CA THR A 17 14.81 -30.33 -0.73
C THR A 17 14.63 -31.64 0.04
N LYS A 18 15.43 -32.69 -0.23
CA LYS A 18 15.49 -33.91 0.60
C LYS A 18 16.23 -33.70 1.93
N ILE A 19 16.97 -32.59 2.09
CA ILE A 19 17.72 -32.32 3.31
C ILE A 19 16.78 -31.68 4.36
N PRO A 20 16.68 -32.22 5.58
CA PRO A 20 15.75 -31.74 6.60
C PRO A 20 16.03 -30.28 6.99
N GLY A 21 15.09 -29.40 6.66
CA GLY A 21 15.16 -27.96 6.90
C GLY A 21 15.34 -27.10 5.64
N ILE A 22 15.52 -27.69 4.45
CA ILE A 22 15.55 -26.96 3.18
C ILE A 22 14.16 -27.00 2.53
N SER A 23 13.47 -25.85 2.52
CA SER A 23 12.28 -25.67 1.70
C SER A 23 12.64 -25.41 0.23
N ARG A 24 11.70 -25.60 -0.70
CA ARG A 24 11.88 -25.30 -2.13
C ARG A 24 12.47 -23.91 -2.37
N ILE A 25 11.96 -22.89 -1.67
CA ILE A 25 12.43 -21.50 -1.76
C ILE A 25 13.90 -21.36 -1.31
N ILE A 26 14.34 -22.13 -0.30
CA ILE A 26 15.74 -22.13 0.14
C ILE A 26 16.63 -22.86 -0.88
N ALA A 27 16.16 -23.96 -1.48
CA ALA A 27 16.87 -24.64 -2.55
C ALA A 27 17.05 -23.73 -3.79
N GLU A 28 16.00 -23.00 -4.18
CA GLU A 28 16.03 -22.00 -5.26
C GLU A 28 17.04 -20.87 -4.95
N ASN A 29 17.04 -20.34 -3.73
CA ASN A 29 18.03 -19.34 -3.30
C ASN A 29 19.48 -19.88 -3.33
N ILE A 30 19.70 -21.14 -2.96
CA ILE A 30 21.03 -21.80 -3.03
C ILE A 30 21.47 -21.95 -4.49
N ILE A 31 20.58 -22.39 -5.38
CA ILE A 31 20.86 -22.54 -6.81
C ILE A 31 21.20 -21.19 -7.45
N ALA A 32 20.44 -20.14 -7.13
CA ALA A 32 20.63 -18.78 -7.67
C ALA A 32 21.91 -18.08 -7.19
N ALA A 33 22.50 -18.54 -6.08
CA ALA A 33 23.73 -17.96 -5.50
C ALA A 33 25.02 -18.72 -5.87
N ARG A 34 24.94 -19.70 -6.80
CA ARG A 34 26.11 -20.42 -7.32
C ARG A 34 26.95 -19.54 -8.28
N PRO A 35 28.27 -19.80 -8.41
CA PRO A 35 29.05 -20.84 -7.73
C PRO A 35 29.59 -20.37 -6.36
N PHE A 36 29.78 -21.33 -5.44
CA PHE A 36 30.45 -21.13 -4.16
C PHE A 36 31.91 -21.62 -4.23
N GLU A 37 32.86 -20.80 -3.78
CA GLU A 37 34.27 -21.20 -3.63
C GLU A 37 34.54 -21.82 -2.25
N PHE A 38 33.86 -21.36 -1.20
CA PHE A 38 33.96 -21.89 0.16
C PHE A 38 32.59 -22.33 0.69
N VAL A 39 32.58 -23.30 1.60
CA VAL A 39 31.33 -23.84 2.19
C VAL A 39 30.62 -22.74 3.01
N GLU A 40 31.40 -21.86 3.61
CA GLU A 40 30.99 -20.70 4.39
C GLU A 40 30.27 -19.63 3.56
N ASP A 41 30.47 -19.58 2.23
CA ASP A 41 29.77 -18.63 1.36
C ASP A 41 28.28 -18.96 1.24
N CYS A 42 27.93 -20.24 1.30
CA CYS A 42 26.54 -20.69 1.34
C CYS A 42 25.80 -20.11 2.57
N ALA A 43 26.50 -19.82 3.68
CA ALA A 43 25.92 -19.16 4.86
C ALA A 43 25.66 -17.64 4.70
N LYS A 44 25.91 -17.06 3.51
CA LYS A 44 25.50 -15.71 3.12
C LYS A 44 24.14 -15.70 2.38
N VAL A 45 23.64 -16.86 1.96
CA VAL A 45 22.42 -17.01 1.15
C VAL A 45 21.17 -16.77 2.00
N ARG A 46 20.16 -16.09 1.45
CA ARG A 46 18.95 -15.70 2.18
C ARG A 46 18.16 -16.93 2.66
N GLY A 47 18.23 -17.20 3.96
CA GLY A 47 17.60 -18.34 4.64
C GLY A 47 18.58 -19.43 5.10
N VAL A 48 19.83 -19.43 4.62
CA VAL A 48 20.85 -20.41 5.01
C VAL A 48 21.72 -19.85 6.14
N GLY A 49 21.26 -20.01 7.38
CA GLY A 49 22.09 -19.69 8.56
C GLY A 49 23.17 -20.75 8.82
N LYS A 50 24.23 -20.39 9.56
CA LYS A 50 25.29 -21.32 10.00
C LYS A 50 24.76 -22.60 10.66
N ASN A 51 23.64 -22.49 11.39
CA ASN A 51 22.95 -23.62 12.03
C ASN A 51 22.28 -24.58 11.03
N LEU A 52 21.84 -24.08 9.87
CA LEU A 52 21.33 -24.93 8.79
C LEU A 52 22.50 -25.58 8.04
N LEU A 53 23.55 -24.82 7.73
CA LEU A 53 24.78 -25.31 7.09
C LEU A 53 25.37 -26.53 7.83
N GLY A 54 25.51 -26.47 9.15
CA GLY A 54 26.00 -27.60 9.96
C GLY A 54 25.07 -28.83 9.97
N ARG A 55 23.75 -28.63 9.83
CA ARG A 55 22.78 -29.73 9.65
C ARG A 55 22.86 -30.33 8.25
N MET A 56 23.06 -29.50 7.21
CA MET A 56 23.27 -29.98 5.84
C MET A 56 24.55 -30.83 5.75
N GLN A 57 25.65 -30.37 6.36
CA GLN A 57 26.90 -31.12 6.39
C GLN A 57 26.76 -32.46 7.12
N SER A 58 26.19 -32.49 8.33
CA SER A 58 26.04 -33.74 9.09
C SER A 58 25.07 -34.72 8.43
N PHE A 59 24.01 -34.25 7.77
CA PHE A 59 23.12 -35.09 6.98
C PHE A 59 23.81 -35.66 5.73
N PHE A 60 24.58 -34.83 5.01
CA PHE A 60 25.36 -35.26 3.85
C PHE A 60 26.41 -36.31 4.24
N GLU A 61 27.17 -36.08 5.32
CA GLU A 61 28.15 -37.05 5.84
C GLU A 61 27.48 -38.35 6.31
N ALA A 62 26.29 -38.30 6.89
CA ALA A 62 25.53 -39.49 7.27
C ALA A 62 25.09 -40.32 6.05
N GLU A 63 24.51 -39.71 5.01
CA GLU A 63 24.08 -40.43 3.80
C GLU A 63 25.29 -40.94 2.99
N LEU A 64 26.40 -40.18 2.96
CA LEU A 64 27.65 -40.62 2.34
C LEU A 64 28.26 -41.84 3.05
N ASN A 65 28.18 -41.91 4.39
CA ASN A 65 28.62 -43.06 5.17
C ASN A 65 27.65 -44.26 5.03
N LYS A 66 26.34 -44.02 4.95
CA LYS A 66 25.32 -45.06 4.70
C LYS A 66 25.51 -45.72 3.33
N SER A 67 25.73 -44.91 2.29
CA SER A 67 26.10 -45.38 0.95
C SER A 67 27.38 -46.24 0.98
N ARG A 68 28.40 -45.80 1.72
CA ARG A 68 29.68 -46.51 1.87
C ARG A 68 29.58 -47.83 2.66
N ASN A 69 28.64 -47.92 3.61
CA ASN A 69 28.48 -49.09 4.49
C ASN A 69 27.50 -50.15 3.95
N SER A 70 26.75 -49.88 2.88
CA SER A 70 25.71 -50.77 2.34
C SER A 70 26.25 -52.03 1.59
N ALA A 71 27.51 -52.41 1.83
CA ALA A 71 28.22 -53.49 1.13
C ALA A 71 28.30 -54.81 1.93
N LEU A 72 27.51 -54.97 2.99
CA LEU A 72 27.47 -56.16 3.85
C LEU A 72 26.04 -56.67 3.97
N ILE A 73 25.76 -57.82 3.37
CA ILE A 73 24.45 -58.51 3.40
C ILE A 73 24.65 -59.90 4.01
N PRO A 74 24.00 -60.21 5.14
CA PRO A 74 23.61 -61.58 5.48
C PRO A 74 22.23 -61.89 4.90
N VAL A 75 22.10 -63.03 4.21
CA VAL A 75 20.82 -63.59 3.72
C VAL A 75 20.59 -64.91 4.45
N GLU A 76 19.44 -65.04 5.12
CA GLU A 76 18.90 -66.30 5.66
C GLU A 76 17.40 -66.01 5.91
N GLU A 77 16.51 -66.18 4.93
CA GLU A 77 15.92 -67.43 4.38
C GLU A 77 14.70 -67.92 5.19
N GLU A 78 13.64 -68.32 4.47
CA GLU A 78 12.26 -68.42 4.95
C GLU A 78 11.63 -69.75 4.51
N ALA A 79 11.27 -70.65 5.43
CA ALA A 79 10.45 -71.82 5.13
C ALA A 79 9.70 -72.44 6.34
N LEU A 80 8.50 -72.95 6.05
CA LEU A 80 7.54 -73.69 6.90
C LEU A 80 7.73 -75.23 6.71
N PRO A 81 6.85 -76.15 7.21
CA PRO A 81 6.28 -76.39 8.55
C PRO A 81 6.47 -77.87 9.02
N ALA A 82 5.68 -78.34 10.01
CA ALA A 82 5.59 -79.74 10.50
C ALA A 82 4.78 -80.68 9.52
N PRO A 83 4.60 -82.04 9.70
CA PRO A 83 4.05 -82.69 10.92
C PRO A 83 4.31 -84.22 11.22
N ILE A 84 3.81 -84.69 12.39
CA ILE A 84 3.28 -86.06 12.76
C ILE A 84 4.12 -87.36 12.56
N ALA A 85 4.30 -88.16 13.65
CA ALA A 85 4.04 -89.63 13.67
C ALA A 85 4.15 -90.37 15.05
N LYS A 86 2.99 -90.78 15.60
CA LYS A 86 2.63 -92.09 16.25
C LYS A 86 3.38 -92.75 17.45
N SER A 87 2.54 -93.48 18.22
CA SER A 87 2.76 -94.74 18.97
C SER A 87 3.19 -94.74 20.45
N GLN A 88 2.19 -94.88 21.34
CA GLN A 88 2.23 -95.93 22.39
C GLN A 88 1.90 -97.30 21.75
N PRO A 89 2.22 -98.43 22.41
CA PRO A 89 1.19 -99.07 23.24
C PRO A 89 1.69 -99.71 24.56
N GLU A 90 0.77 -99.83 25.53
CA GLU A 90 0.79 -100.80 26.65
C GLU A 90 0.50 -102.22 26.12
N PRO A 91 0.85 -103.33 26.82
CA PRO A 91 -0.08 -103.85 27.84
C PRO A 91 0.48 -104.74 28.99
N GLU A 92 -0.07 -104.52 30.20
CA GLU A 92 -0.53 -105.53 31.17
C GLU A 92 0.49 -106.58 31.77
N PRO A 93 0.10 -107.57 32.62
CA PRO A 93 0.27 -107.42 34.07
C PRO A 93 0.80 -108.70 34.79
N VAL A 94 0.72 -108.74 36.14
CA VAL A 94 0.25 -109.88 36.99
C VAL A 94 0.44 -109.58 38.49
N GLU A 95 -0.52 -109.98 39.34
CA GLU A 95 -0.52 -109.88 40.83
C GLU A 95 0.13 -111.16 41.47
N ASP A 96 0.23 -111.45 42.77
CA ASP A 96 -0.13 -110.84 44.09
C ASP A 96 1.00 -111.35 45.07
N GLN A 97 1.02 -111.49 46.42
CA GLN A 97 0.09 -111.42 47.55
C GLN A 97 0.70 -110.56 48.72
N PRO A 98 0.43 -110.74 50.03
CA PRO A 98 -0.14 -109.61 50.79
C PRO A 98 0.67 -109.17 52.02
N SER A 99 0.44 -107.93 52.48
CA SER A 99 0.83 -107.49 53.84
C SER A 99 -0.41 -107.10 54.66
N PHE A 100 -0.43 -107.49 55.94
CA PHE A 100 -1.64 -107.66 56.74
C PHE A 100 -2.40 -106.38 57.16
N PHE A 101 -1.87 -105.18 56.88
CA PHE A 101 -2.42 -103.90 57.39
C PHE A 101 -3.55 -103.27 56.56
N SER A 102 -3.85 -103.81 55.38
CA SER A 102 -4.70 -103.19 54.33
C SER A 102 -6.18 -102.94 54.68
N ARG A 103 -6.65 -103.29 55.88
CA ARG A 103 -8.06 -103.13 56.32
C ARG A 103 -8.30 -102.07 57.40
N LEU A 104 -7.24 -101.53 58.01
CA LEU A 104 -7.35 -100.35 58.91
C LEU A 104 -6.90 -99.05 58.21
N GLY A 105 -5.88 -99.12 57.35
CA GLY A 105 -5.35 -97.94 56.65
C GLY A 105 -6.23 -97.42 55.50
N ARG A 106 -7.10 -98.25 54.90
CA ARG A 106 -7.79 -97.93 53.63
C ARG A 106 -8.74 -96.73 53.72
N ALA A 107 -9.38 -96.50 54.87
CA ALA A 107 -10.19 -95.31 55.10
C ALA A 107 -9.32 -94.04 55.26
N PHE A 108 -8.24 -94.13 56.04
CA PHE A 108 -7.29 -93.03 56.25
C PHE A 108 -6.57 -92.62 54.96
N GLN A 109 -6.23 -93.59 54.10
CA GLN A 109 -5.59 -93.36 52.81
C GLN A 109 -6.52 -92.63 51.82
N ASN A 110 -7.82 -92.98 51.80
CA ASN A 110 -8.83 -92.25 51.02
C ASN A 110 -9.08 -90.84 51.59
N PHE A 111 -9.11 -90.69 52.91
CA PHE A 111 -9.21 -89.38 53.57
C PHE A 111 -8.01 -88.49 53.22
N LEU A 112 -6.78 -88.98 53.36
CA LEU A 112 -5.55 -88.26 53.02
C LEU A 112 -5.51 -87.88 51.52
N ARG A 113 -5.91 -88.78 50.62
CA ARG A 113 -6.02 -88.49 49.17
C ARG A 113 -7.06 -87.40 48.88
N THR A 114 -8.15 -87.35 49.66
CA THR A 114 -9.19 -86.31 49.56
C THR A 114 -8.69 -84.97 50.09
N VAL A 115 -7.99 -84.97 51.23
CA VAL A 115 -7.35 -83.77 51.81
C VAL A 115 -6.30 -83.20 50.85
N ILE A 116 -5.43 -84.03 50.27
CA ILE A 116 -4.45 -83.59 49.26
C ILE A 116 -5.15 -82.99 48.03
N ARG A 117 -6.25 -83.58 47.57
CA ARG A 117 -7.03 -83.04 46.44
C ARG A 117 -7.67 -81.68 46.77
N LEU A 118 -8.15 -81.50 48.00
CA LEU A 118 -8.72 -80.25 48.51
C LEU A 118 -7.62 -79.18 48.64
N ILE A 119 -6.45 -79.53 49.18
CA ILE A 119 -5.27 -78.66 49.24
C ILE A 119 -4.81 -78.24 47.84
N LEU A 120 -4.79 -79.15 46.85
CA LEU A 120 -4.45 -78.81 45.46
C LEU A 120 -5.48 -77.86 44.84
N ILE A 121 -6.78 -78.04 45.10
CA ILE A 121 -7.83 -77.10 44.65
C ILE A 121 -7.68 -75.73 45.32
N ALA A 122 -7.42 -75.69 46.63
CA ALA A 122 -7.18 -74.45 47.37
C ALA A 122 -5.90 -73.73 46.88
N ALA A 123 -4.84 -74.48 46.58
CA ALA A 123 -3.62 -73.94 45.97
C ALA A 123 -3.86 -73.43 44.54
N LEU A 124 -4.72 -74.07 43.77
CA LEU A 124 -5.15 -73.59 42.45
C LEU A 124 -5.94 -72.28 42.54
N ILE A 125 -6.87 -72.18 43.50
CA ILE A 125 -7.63 -70.96 43.78
C ILE A 125 -6.69 -69.84 44.27
N ALA A 126 -5.72 -70.14 45.13
CA ALA A 126 -4.71 -69.18 45.57
C ALA A 126 -3.77 -68.73 44.43
N ALA A 127 -3.38 -69.65 43.53
CA ALA A 127 -2.56 -69.35 42.37
C ALA A 127 -3.32 -68.48 41.35
N PHE A 128 -4.60 -68.77 41.08
CA PHE A 128 -5.45 -67.89 40.27
C PHE A 128 -5.69 -66.55 40.96
N GLY A 129 -5.91 -66.52 42.27
CA GLY A 129 -6.03 -65.30 43.05
C GLY A 129 -4.79 -64.41 42.93
N ALA A 130 -3.59 -65.00 43.07
CA ALA A 130 -2.33 -64.31 42.84
C ALA A 130 -2.16 -63.86 41.36
N LEU A 131 -2.53 -64.70 40.39
CA LEU A 131 -2.43 -64.38 38.97
C LEU A 131 -3.36 -63.22 38.56
N PHE A 132 -4.57 -63.12 39.13
CA PHE A 132 -5.41 -61.93 38.97
C PHE A 132 -4.85 -60.72 39.74
N TYR A 133 -4.41 -60.91 40.99
CA TYR A 133 -3.89 -59.83 41.84
C TYR A 133 -2.64 -59.14 41.25
N TYR A 134 -1.72 -59.90 40.65
CA TYR A 134 -0.51 -59.36 39.99
C TYR A 134 -0.70 -59.11 38.49
N GLY A 135 -1.56 -59.87 37.79
CA GLY A 135 -1.79 -59.72 36.35
C GLY A 135 -2.62 -58.49 35.97
N LEU A 136 -3.63 -58.15 36.77
CA LEU A 136 -4.46 -56.95 36.53
C LEU A 136 -3.65 -55.63 36.57
N PRO A 137 -2.81 -55.34 37.59
CA PRO A 137 -1.97 -54.14 37.57
C PRO A 137 -0.93 -54.17 36.44
N TYR A 138 -0.29 -55.32 36.18
CA TYR A 138 0.69 -55.45 35.10
C TYR A 138 0.11 -55.09 33.72
N ILE A 139 -1.11 -55.56 33.41
CA ILE A 139 -1.81 -55.21 32.17
C ILE A 139 -2.17 -53.72 32.13
N LYS A 140 -2.62 -53.14 33.25
CA LYS A 140 -2.96 -51.71 33.33
C LYS A 140 -1.76 -50.83 33.01
N GLU A 141 -0.63 -51.08 33.67
CA GLU A 141 0.61 -50.30 33.50
C GLU A 141 1.23 -50.49 32.12
N THR A 142 1.24 -51.72 31.59
CA THR A 142 1.88 -52.04 30.30
C THR A 142 1.07 -51.61 29.07
N PHE A 143 -0.27 -51.68 29.14
CA PHE A 143 -1.12 -51.52 27.94
C PHE A 143 -2.18 -50.42 28.03
N ILE A 144 -2.74 -50.13 29.21
CA ILE A 144 -3.84 -49.16 29.32
C ILE A 144 -3.29 -47.73 29.39
N VAL A 145 -2.35 -47.47 30.32
CA VAL A 145 -1.73 -46.15 30.50
C VAL A 145 -1.11 -45.56 29.22
N PRO A 146 -0.32 -46.29 28.39
CA PRO A 146 0.22 -45.71 27.16
C PRO A 146 -0.86 -45.43 26.09
N VAL A 147 -1.98 -46.16 26.10
CA VAL A 147 -3.11 -45.88 25.19
C VAL A 147 -3.88 -44.64 25.65
N GLU A 148 -4.09 -44.46 26.95
CA GLU A 148 -4.67 -43.23 27.52
C GLU A 148 -3.81 -41.99 27.17
N GLN A 149 -2.47 -42.09 27.29
CA GLN A 149 -1.54 -41.01 26.92
C GLN A 149 -1.52 -40.73 25.41
N ASN A 150 -1.59 -41.75 24.56
CA ASN A 150 -1.65 -41.56 23.12
C ASN A 150 -3.01 -40.97 22.68
N ALA A 151 -4.12 -41.39 23.30
CA ALA A 151 -5.44 -40.80 23.03
C ALA A 151 -5.48 -39.31 23.42
N ALA A 152 -4.91 -38.95 24.58
CA ALA A 152 -4.78 -37.55 24.99
C ALA A 152 -3.94 -36.72 23.99
N ARG A 153 -2.81 -37.25 23.51
CA ARG A 153 -1.98 -36.60 22.48
C ARG A 153 -2.67 -36.47 21.13
N VAL A 154 -3.49 -37.43 20.72
CA VAL A 154 -4.26 -37.32 19.47
C VAL A 154 -5.30 -36.21 19.60
N SER A 155 -6.01 -36.12 20.74
CA SER A 155 -6.92 -35.01 21.02
C SER A 155 -6.20 -33.64 21.02
N GLU A 156 -5.03 -33.56 21.65
CA GLU A 156 -4.20 -32.33 21.67
C GLU A 156 -3.76 -31.90 20.26
N LEU A 157 -3.43 -32.87 19.38
CA LEU A 157 -3.10 -32.61 17.98
C LEU A 157 -4.33 -32.25 17.14
N GLU A 158 -5.50 -32.82 17.41
CA GLU A 158 -6.77 -32.46 16.76
C GLU A 158 -7.19 -31.02 17.15
N ASP A 159 -7.01 -30.64 18.42
CA ASP A 159 -7.18 -29.27 18.91
C ASP A 159 -6.16 -28.30 18.29
N GLU A 160 -4.86 -28.67 18.20
CA GLU A 160 -3.84 -27.83 17.52
C GLU A 160 -4.16 -27.67 16.03
N VAL A 161 -4.53 -28.73 15.32
CA VAL A 161 -4.94 -28.66 13.91
C VAL A 161 -6.16 -27.77 13.73
N THR A 162 -7.15 -27.85 14.62
CA THR A 162 -8.34 -26.98 14.60
C THR A 162 -7.98 -25.52 14.86
N ALA A 163 -7.09 -25.25 15.81
CA ALA A 163 -6.59 -23.91 16.10
C ALA A 163 -5.76 -23.32 14.93
N LEU A 164 -4.94 -24.15 14.27
CA LEU A 164 -4.19 -23.75 13.07
C LEU A 164 -5.12 -23.48 11.88
N GLN A 165 -6.19 -24.27 11.68
CA GLN A 165 -7.20 -24.01 10.67
C GLN A 165 -7.94 -22.69 10.93
N MET A 166 -8.36 -22.40 12.17
CA MET A 166 -8.96 -21.11 12.52
C MET A 166 -7.99 -19.95 12.30
N ARG A 167 -6.71 -20.12 12.63
CA ARG A 167 -5.67 -19.10 12.41
C ARG A 167 -5.42 -18.83 10.92
N LEU A 168 -5.47 -19.86 10.06
CA LEU A 168 -5.39 -19.70 8.61
C LEU A 168 -6.64 -18.98 8.05
N ALA A 169 -7.84 -19.32 8.52
CA ALA A 169 -9.06 -18.62 8.15
C ALA A 169 -9.01 -17.13 8.56
N GLU A 170 -8.52 -16.83 9.77
CA GLU A 170 -8.32 -15.44 10.22
C GLU A 170 -7.30 -14.68 9.36
N ILE A 171 -6.18 -15.33 9.00
CA ILE A 171 -5.16 -14.73 8.12
C ILE A 171 -5.74 -14.41 6.74
N ASN A 172 -6.56 -15.30 6.17
CA ASN A 172 -7.23 -15.05 4.89
C ASN A 172 -8.19 -13.85 4.99
N VAL A 173 -9.07 -13.81 5.99
CA VAL A 173 -10.00 -12.67 6.19
C VAL A 173 -9.25 -11.35 6.42
N ARG A 174 -8.11 -11.37 7.13
CA ARG A 174 -7.23 -10.22 7.27
C ARG A 174 -6.59 -9.81 5.94
N MET A 175 -6.28 -10.76 5.06
CA MET A 175 -5.70 -10.51 3.73
C MET A 175 -6.74 -9.92 2.76
N ASP A 176 -7.96 -10.47 2.73
CA ASP A 176 -9.10 -9.93 1.96
C ASP A 176 -9.40 -8.47 2.36
N GLY A 177 -9.39 -8.20 3.67
CA GLY A 177 -9.54 -6.84 4.22
C GLY A 177 -8.39 -5.90 3.84
N LEU A 178 -7.17 -6.41 3.76
CA LEU A 178 -6.00 -5.63 3.35
C LEU A 178 -6.02 -5.34 1.84
N GLU A 179 -6.41 -6.31 1.01
CA GLU A 179 -6.61 -6.13 -0.44
C GLU A 179 -7.72 -5.09 -0.71
N THR A 180 -8.85 -5.19 0.01
CA THR A 180 -9.93 -4.19 -0.05
C THR A 180 -9.44 -2.79 0.34
N SER A 181 -8.62 -2.69 1.40
CA SER A 181 -8.03 -1.41 1.83
C SER A 181 -7.05 -0.85 0.80
N VAL A 182 -6.18 -1.70 0.23
CA VAL A 182 -5.24 -1.30 -0.83
C VAL A 182 -5.98 -0.83 -2.08
N GLN A 183 -7.02 -1.55 -2.52
CA GLN A 183 -7.84 -1.15 -3.66
C GLN A 183 -8.54 0.20 -3.41
N SER A 184 -9.08 0.41 -2.20
CA SER A 184 -9.68 1.69 -1.80
C SER A 184 -8.65 2.83 -1.78
N HIS A 185 -7.43 2.59 -1.30
CA HIS A 185 -6.35 3.58 -1.34
C HIS A 185 -5.88 3.86 -2.77
N THR A 186 -5.77 2.86 -3.65
CA THR A 186 -5.40 3.05 -5.07
C THR A 186 -6.39 3.98 -5.77
N VAL A 187 -7.70 3.72 -5.65
CA VAL A 187 -8.76 4.59 -6.21
C VAL A 187 -8.73 5.99 -5.58
N SER A 188 -8.38 6.11 -4.30
CA SER A 188 -8.24 7.40 -3.62
C SER A 188 -7.02 8.20 -4.09
N ILE A 189 -5.92 7.52 -4.43
CA ILE A 189 -4.70 8.13 -5.00
C ILE A 189 -4.97 8.58 -6.44
N GLU A 190 -5.55 7.72 -7.28
CA GLU A 190 -5.94 8.05 -8.66
C GLU A 190 -6.85 9.30 -8.69
N LYS A 191 -7.84 9.36 -7.79
CA LYS A 191 -8.70 10.54 -7.66
C LYS A 191 -7.94 11.80 -7.21
N MET A 192 -6.93 11.66 -6.35
CA MET A 192 -6.11 12.79 -5.92
C MET A 192 -5.23 13.30 -7.08
N GLU A 193 -4.65 12.41 -7.87
CA GLU A 193 -3.84 12.71 -9.06
C GLU A 193 -4.68 13.40 -10.14
N GLN A 194 -5.91 12.93 -10.40
CA GLN A 194 -6.87 13.59 -11.29
C GLN A 194 -7.23 15.00 -10.80
N ILE A 195 -7.49 15.18 -9.50
CA ILE A 195 -7.80 16.50 -8.91
C ILE A 195 -6.59 17.43 -8.98
N GLN A 196 -5.38 16.94 -8.68
CA GLN A 196 -4.15 17.72 -8.79
C GLN A 196 -3.92 18.19 -10.24
N THR A 197 -4.01 17.28 -11.21
CA THR A 197 -3.86 17.60 -12.64
C THR A 197 -4.87 18.66 -13.08
N THR A 198 -6.13 18.51 -12.67
CA THR A 198 -7.21 19.48 -12.98
C THR A 198 -6.93 20.85 -12.34
N LEU A 199 -6.45 20.89 -11.10
CA LEU A 199 -6.11 22.14 -10.41
C LEU A 199 -4.87 22.82 -10.98
N GLU A 200 -3.86 22.07 -11.41
CA GLU A 200 -2.67 22.62 -12.07
C GLU A 200 -3.01 23.18 -13.47
N GLU A 201 -3.85 22.49 -14.23
CA GLU A 201 -4.37 22.99 -15.51
C GLU A 201 -5.23 24.24 -15.34
N GLN A 202 -6.18 24.24 -14.41
CA GLN A 202 -7.00 25.42 -14.09
C GLN A 202 -6.19 26.59 -13.53
N LEU A 203 -5.20 26.35 -12.68
CA LEU A 203 -4.33 27.41 -12.16
C LEU A 203 -3.54 28.04 -13.30
N LYS A 204 -3.01 27.22 -14.21
CA LYS A 204 -2.27 27.69 -15.39
C LYS A 204 -3.18 28.48 -16.33
N GLU A 205 -4.34 27.95 -16.71
CA GLU A 205 -5.29 28.65 -17.60
C GLU A 205 -5.72 30.01 -17.03
N ASN A 206 -6.08 30.06 -15.74
CA ASN A 206 -6.47 31.31 -15.09
C ASN A 206 -5.29 32.30 -14.99
N ASN A 207 -4.06 31.83 -14.75
CA ASN A 207 -2.87 32.68 -14.69
C ASN A 207 -2.48 33.21 -16.08
N ASP A 208 -2.43 32.36 -17.09
CA ASP A 208 -2.13 32.74 -18.49
C ASP A 208 -3.18 33.75 -18.99
N LYS A 209 -4.47 33.54 -18.67
CA LYS A 209 -5.55 34.50 -18.96
C LYS A 209 -5.37 35.83 -18.21
N ALA A 210 -5.14 35.80 -16.89
CA ALA A 210 -5.00 37.02 -16.08
C ALA A 210 -3.76 37.83 -16.49
N LEU A 211 -2.68 37.17 -16.92
CA LEU A 211 -1.50 37.84 -17.47
C LEU A 211 -1.77 38.49 -18.83
N LEU A 212 -2.60 37.88 -19.68
CA LEU A 212 -3.03 38.46 -20.95
C LEU A 212 -3.96 39.67 -20.72
N GLU A 213 -4.94 39.54 -19.82
CA GLU A 213 -5.86 40.61 -19.43
C GLU A 213 -5.10 41.82 -18.85
N LEU A 214 -4.13 41.58 -17.97
CA LEU A 214 -3.24 42.62 -17.42
C LEU A 214 -2.28 43.21 -18.47
N LYS A 215 -1.75 42.40 -19.41
CA LYS A 215 -0.94 42.90 -20.54
C LYS A 215 -1.75 43.89 -21.37
N HIS A 216 -3.00 43.53 -21.68
CA HIS A 216 -3.94 44.35 -22.43
C HIS A 216 -4.21 45.68 -21.69
N GLU A 217 -4.66 45.65 -20.43
CA GLU A 217 -4.93 46.85 -19.62
C GLU A 217 -3.73 47.81 -19.55
N VAL A 218 -2.53 47.27 -19.28
CA VAL A 218 -1.29 48.07 -19.16
C VAL A 218 -0.88 48.70 -20.49
N MET A 219 -1.00 47.98 -21.61
CA MET A 219 -0.64 48.50 -22.93
C MET A 219 -1.69 49.46 -23.49
N MET A 220 -2.97 49.22 -23.20
CA MET A 220 -4.09 50.13 -23.47
C MET A 220 -3.89 51.47 -22.76
N THR A 221 -3.67 51.43 -21.43
CA THR A 221 -3.39 52.62 -20.60
C THR A 221 -2.14 53.37 -21.08
N ARG A 222 -1.08 52.65 -21.45
CA ARG A 222 0.15 53.26 -21.97
C ARG A 222 -0.04 53.92 -23.34
N ALA A 223 -0.86 53.32 -24.22
CA ALA A 223 -1.23 53.95 -25.48
C ALA A 223 -2.08 55.20 -25.25
N LEU A 224 -3.04 55.18 -24.32
CA LEU A 224 -3.85 56.34 -23.94
C LEU A 224 -3.00 57.53 -23.45
N ASP A 225 -1.98 57.29 -22.61
CA ASP A 225 -1.00 58.32 -22.20
C ASP A 225 -0.22 58.88 -23.40
N MET A 226 0.33 58.01 -24.25
CA MET A 226 1.08 58.41 -25.45
C MET A 226 0.23 59.24 -26.41
N LEU A 227 -1.01 58.84 -26.70
CA LEU A 227 -1.93 59.60 -27.56
C LEU A 227 -2.37 60.92 -26.90
N GLY A 228 -2.58 60.94 -25.57
CA GLY A 228 -2.87 62.16 -24.82
C GLY A 228 -1.72 63.18 -24.87
N ARG A 229 -0.48 62.72 -24.69
CA ARG A 229 0.73 63.55 -24.82
C ARG A 229 0.96 63.99 -26.27
N ALA A 230 0.70 63.14 -27.26
CA ALA A 230 0.75 63.52 -28.67
C ALA A 230 -0.26 64.64 -29.01
N ARG A 231 -1.51 64.57 -28.50
CA ARG A 231 -2.52 65.64 -28.66
C ARG A 231 -2.02 66.97 -28.08
N LEU A 232 -1.39 66.95 -26.91
CA LEU A 232 -0.75 68.13 -26.30
C LEU A 232 0.41 68.66 -27.16
N TYR A 233 1.26 67.79 -27.71
CA TYR A 233 2.35 68.20 -28.59
C TYR A 233 1.84 68.78 -29.93
N LEU A 234 0.74 68.27 -30.51
CA LEU A 234 0.12 68.90 -31.69
C LEU A 234 -0.39 70.31 -31.37
N ALA A 235 -1.06 70.50 -30.23
CA ALA A 235 -1.52 71.83 -29.79
C ALA A 235 -0.35 72.82 -29.56
N GLN A 236 0.82 72.31 -29.15
CA GLN A 236 2.06 73.09 -29.00
C GLN A 236 2.87 73.26 -30.30
N SER A 237 2.40 72.74 -31.44
CA SER A 237 3.15 72.67 -32.72
C SER A 237 4.45 71.84 -32.67
N ASN A 238 4.60 70.96 -31.68
CA ASN A 238 5.75 70.08 -31.46
C ASN A 238 5.62 68.77 -32.29
N PHE A 239 5.46 68.90 -33.61
CA PHE A 239 5.05 67.81 -34.50
C PHE A 239 5.99 66.60 -34.54
N GLY A 240 7.29 66.78 -34.25
CA GLY A 240 8.25 65.67 -34.18
C GLY A 240 7.98 64.74 -33.00
N LEU A 241 7.85 65.30 -31.80
CA LEU A 241 7.52 64.56 -30.57
C LEU A 241 6.12 63.93 -30.66
N ALA A 242 5.15 64.65 -31.22
CA ALA A 242 3.83 64.09 -31.49
C ALA A 242 3.89 62.85 -32.42
N LYS A 243 4.74 62.87 -33.45
CA LYS A 243 4.92 61.73 -34.36
C LYS A 243 5.60 60.54 -33.68
N GLU A 244 6.56 60.79 -32.79
CA GLU A 244 7.26 59.77 -31.99
C GLU A 244 6.31 59.06 -31.01
N ASP A 245 5.48 59.81 -30.29
CA ASP A 245 4.46 59.25 -29.39
C ASP A 245 3.38 58.47 -30.15
N VAL A 246 2.86 59.00 -31.27
CA VAL A 246 1.87 58.27 -32.10
C VAL A 246 2.47 57.00 -32.69
N GLN A 247 3.72 57.03 -33.15
CA GLN A 247 4.42 55.84 -33.66
C GLN A 247 4.60 54.79 -32.54
N SER A 248 4.93 55.24 -31.32
CA SER A 248 5.08 54.36 -30.16
C SER A 248 3.76 53.72 -29.75
N ALA A 249 2.67 54.49 -29.66
CA ALA A 249 1.33 53.98 -29.39
C ALA A 249 0.88 52.99 -30.47
N ARG A 250 1.03 53.35 -31.76
CA ARG A 250 0.70 52.49 -32.91
C ARG A 250 1.48 51.18 -32.89
N SER A 251 2.73 51.19 -32.43
CA SER A 251 3.53 49.96 -32.29
C SER A 251 3.08 49.08 -31.12
N LEU A 252 2.67 49.65 -29.99
CA LEU A 252 2.10 48.89 -28.86
C LEU A 252 0.74 48.26 -29.21
N LEU A 253 -0.14 49.04 -29.85
CA LEU A 253 -1.46 48.56 -30.28
C LEU A 253 -1.33 47.49 -31.38
N ALA A 254 -0.34 47.59 -32.27
CA ALA A 254 -0.06 46.55 -33.26
C ALA A 254 0.47 45.24 -32.65
N ASP A 255 1.22 45.29 -31.54
CA ASP A 255 1.65 44.09 -30.81
C ASP A 255 0.43 43.36 -30.20
N LEU A 256 -0.42 44.09 -29.45
CA LEU A 256 -1.70 43.58 -28.94
C LEU A 256 -2.58 43.00 -30.05
N GLN A 257 -2.63 43.64 -31.23
CA GLN A 257 -3.49 43.19 -32.31
C GLN A 257 -3.10 41.81 -32.86
N THR A 258 -1.83 41.41 -32.78
CA THR A 258 -1.42 40.05 -33.16
C THR A 258 -1.89 38.97 -32.17
N GLU A 259 -2.16 39.35 -30.92
CA GLU A 259 -2.62 38.44 -29.87
C GLU A 259 -4.16 38.39 -29.78
N THR A 260 -4.83 39.54 -29.84
CA THR A 260 -6.29 39.65 -29.65
C THR A 260 -7.09 39.55 -30.96
N ASN A 261 -6.55 40.05 -32.09
CA ASN A 261 -7.25 40.13 -33.38
C ASN A 261 -8.61 40.87 -33.32
N ASP A 262 -8.65 42.03 -32.66
CA ASP A 262 -9.85 42.86 -32.49
C ASP A 262 -10.07 43.80 -33.69
N GLU A 263 -11.29 43.85 -34.24
CA GLU A 263 -11.66 44.76 -35.32
C GLU A 263 -11.60 46.24 -34.90
N LEU A 264 -11.86 46.56 -33.62
CA LEU A 264 -11.74 47.92 -33.09
C LEU A 264 -10.29 48.40 -33.07
N LEU A 265 -9.38 47.50 -32.68
CA LEU A 265 -7.96 47.79 -32.55
C LEU A 265 -7.30 48.00 -33.93
N ASP A 266 -7.71 47.23 -34.94
CA ASP A 266 -7.32 47.48 -36.34
C ASP A 266 -7.81 48.85 -36.84
N LEU A 267 -9.08 49.20 -36.59
CA LEU A 267 -9.63 50.52 -36.94
C LEU A 267 -8.85 51.67 -36.28
N ILE A 268 -8.42 51.50 -35.03
CA ILE A 268 -7.59 52.48 -34.33
C ILE A 268 -6.20 52.58 -34.97
N ILE A 269 -5.54 51.45 -35.27
CA ILE A 269 -4.24 51.44 -35.96
C ILE A 269 -4.33 52.14 -37.32
N GLN A 270 -5.39 51.90 -38.10
CA GLN A 270 -5.63 52.60 -39.37
C GLN A 270 -5.74 54.14 -39.19
N ARG A 271 -6.40 54.61 -38.12
CA ARG A 271 -6.47 56.05 -37.79
C ARG A 271 -5.11 56.63 -37.39
N LEU A 272 -4.32 55.89 -36.61
CA LEU A 272 -2.97 56.31 -36.24
C LEU A 272 -2.02 56.34 -37.46
N ASP A 273 -2.16 55.42 -38.41
CA ASP A 273 -1.37 55.44 -39.64
C ASP A 273 -1.74 56.63 -40.56
N LEU A 274 -3.01 57.04 -40.59
CA LEU A 274 -3.43 58.32 -41.22
C LEU A 274 -2.80 59.52 -40.51
N THR A 275 -2.81 59.56 -39.17
CA THR A 275 -2.10 60.58 -38.38
C THR A 275 -0.61 60.64 -38.72
N LEU A 276 0.08 59.49 -38.79
CA LEU A 276 1.51 59.37 -39.09
C LEU A 276 1.84 59.80 -40.54
N GLY A 277 0.95 59.53 -41.50
CA GLY A 277 1.07 60.01 -42.88
C GLY A 277 0.88 61.53 -43.00
N ASN A 278 -0.07 62.10 -42.25
CA ASN A 278 -0.38 63.53 -42.25
C ASN A 278 0.68 64.38 -41.51
N LEU A 279 1.47 63.81 -40.59
CA LEU A 279 2.51 64.56 -39.86
C LEU A 279 3.87 64.60 -40.59
N PRO A 280 4.51 65.79 -40.75
CA PRO A 280 4.15 67.09 -40.19
C PRO A 280 3.37 68.03 -41.14
N ALA A 281 3.03 67.60 -42.37
CA ALA A 281 2.54 68.48 -43.43
C ALA A 281 1.13 69.03 -43.21
N PHE A 282 0.23 68.24 -42.62
CA PHE A 282 -1.19 68.56 -42.43
C PHE A 282 -1.61 68.38 -40.97
N PRO A 283 -1.07 69.18 -40.02
CA PRO A 283 -1.22 68.93 -38.58
C PRO A 283 -2.66 69.04 -38.09
N VAL A 284 -3.51 69.86 -38.72
CA VAL A 284 -4.94 69.97 -38.40
C VAL A 284 -5.68 68.66 -38.71
N ILE A 285 -5.41 68.07 -39.89
CA ILE A 285 -6.03 66.79 -40.29
C ILE A 285 -5.52 65.67 -39.36
N ALA A 286 -4.21 65.61 -39.14
CA ALA A 286 -3.60 64.67 -38.21
C ALA A 286 -4.20 64.74 -36.79
N SER A 287 -4.53 65.95 -36.30
CA SER A 287 -5.17 66.14 -34.99
C SER A 287 -6.59 65.58 -34.94
N GLY A 288 -7.34 65.61 -36.06
CA GLY A 288 -8.67 65.01 -36.16
C GLY A 288 -8.63 63.49 -36.22
N ASP A 289 -7.73 62.90 -37.04
CA ASP A 289 -7.51 61.45 -37.07
C ASP A 289 -7.07 60.91 -35.69
N LEU A 290 -6.18 61.64 -35.00
CA LEU A 290 -5.69 61.30 -33.66
C LEU A 290 -6.78 61.39 -32.59
N GLU A 291 -7.65 62.40 -32.68
CA GLU A 291 -8.81 62.55 -31.80
C GLU A 291 -9.76 61.35 -31.94
N ILE A 292 -10.05 60.95 -33.19
CA ILE A 292 -10.90 59.77 -33.47
C ILE A 292 -10.25 58.49 -32.94
N ALA A 293 -8.95 58.31 -33.16
CA ALA A 293 -8.22 57.15 -32.63
C ALA A 293 -8.26 57.07 -31.10
N TRP A 294 -8.04 58.21 -30.42
CA TRP A 294 -8.09 58.28 -28.96
C TRP A 294 -9.53 58.07 -28.41
N GLN A 295 -10.54 58.64 -29.06
CA GLN A 295 -11.94 58.44 -28.66
C GLN A 295 -12.39 56.98 -28.83
N LEU A 296 -11.98 56.32 -29.91
CA LEU A 296 -12.23 54.88 -30.10
C LEU A 296 -11.57 54.04 -29.00
N LEU A 297 -10.32 54.37 -28.64
CA LEU A 297 -9.57 53.69 -27.57
C LEU A 297 -10.31 53.83 -26.22
N VAL A 298 -10.67 55.06 -25.80
CA VAL A 298 -11.47 55.31 -24.57
C VAL A 298 -12.89 54.72 -24.63
N SER A 299 -13.48 54.56 -25.82
CA SER A 299 -14.82 53.98 -25.95
C SER A 299 -14.81 52.46 -25.84
N GLY A 300 -13.71 51.80 -26.24
CA GLY A 300 -13.56 50.34 -26.13
C GLY A 300 -13.57 49.85 -24.67
N GLU A 301 -13.16 50.69 -23.73
CA GLU A 301 -13.17 50.41 -22.29
C GLU A 301 -14.57 50.52 -21.65
N GLN A 302 -15.55 51.12 -22.35
CA GLN A 302 -16.87 51.43 -21.78
C GLN A 302 -17.99 50.52 -22.32
N THR A 303 -18.24 49.44 -21.57
CA THR A 303 -19.46 48.62 -21.69
C THR A 303 -20.71 49.51 -21.68
N ILE A 304 -21.50 49.46 -22.77
CA ILE A 304 -22.49 50.49 -23.11
C ILE A 304 -23.62 50.61 -22.07
N THR A 305 -23.47 51.51 -21.11
CA THR A 305 -24.53 51.90 -20.17
C THR A 305 -25.35 53.04 -20.76
N VAL A 306 -26.40 52.70 -21.53
CA VAL A 306 -27.35 53.66 -22.11
C VAL A 306 -28.15 54.41 -21.04
N THR A 307 -27.64 55.56 -20.61
CA THR A 307 -28.42 56.55 -19.84
C THR A 307 -29.10 57.51 -20.81
N PRO A 308 -30.44 57.63 -20.82
CA PRO A 308 -31.16 58.40 -21.82
C PRO A 308 -31.05 59.91 -21.63
N THR A 309 -30.93 60.62 -22.75
CA THR A 309 -30.80 62.08 -22.88
C THR A 309 -31.96 62.87 -22.27
N PRO A 310 -31.70 63.88 -21.42
CA PRO A 310 -32.62 64.98 -21.18
C PRO A 310 -32.35 66.15 -22.16
N PHE A 311 -33.27 66.28 -23.13
CA PHE A 311 -33.76 67.52 -23.77
C PHE A 311 -32.87 68.80 -23.77
N GLN A 312 -32.49 69.29 -24.96
CA GLN A 312 -32.08 70.70 -25.16
C GLN A 312 -33.32 71.60 -25.30
N GLU A 313 -33.27 72.83 -24.79
CA GLU A 313 -34.03 74.00 -25.32
C GLU A 313 -33.36 75.33 -24.84
N PRO A 314 -33.71 76.52 -25.35
CA PRO A 314 -32.68 77.31 -26.05
C PRO A 314 -32.28 78.65 -25.39
N PHE A 315 -31.26 79.26 -25.99
CA PHE A 315 -30.65 80.55 -25.61
C PHE A 315 -31.66 81.72 -25.52
N LEU A 316 -31.50 82.57 -24.49
CA LEU A 316 -31.88 83.98 -24.55
C LEU A 316 -30.78 84.87 -23.95
N THR A 317 -30.53 85.99 -24.63
CA THR A 317 -29.44 86.93 -24.34
C THR A 317 -29.87 88.05 -23.40
N THR A 318 -29.09 88.36 -22.36
CA THR A 318 -28.92 89.75 -21.86
C THR A 318 -27.61 89.97 -21.09
N SER A 319 -26.98 91.10 -21.36
CA SER A 319 -26.05 91.84 -20.49
C SER A 319 -26.82 93.10 -20.02
N PRO A 320 -26.51 93.81 -18.89
CA PRO A 320 -25.15 94.10 -18.42
C PRO A 320 -24.87 94.16 -16.89
N THR A 321 -23.58 94.33 -16.58
CA THR A 321 -22.93 94.79 -15.33
C THR A 321 -23.48 96.19 -14.89
N PRO A 322 -23.44 96.67 -13.61
CA PRO A 322 -22.38 96.41 -12.62
C PRO A 322 -22.71 96.29 -11.10
N ASN A 323 -21.69 95.83 -10.38
CA ASN A 323 -21.39 95.96 -8.93
C ASN A 323 -21.62 97.40 -8.37
N PRO A 324 -21.86 97.63 -7.04
CA PRO A 324 -20.79 97.49 -6.02
C PRO A 324 -21.18 97.23 -4.53
N ILE A 325 -20.11 97.22 -3.69
CA ILE A 325 -20.01 97.42 -2.22
C ILE A 325 -19.73 96.16 -1.36
N VAL A 326 -18.65 96.26 -0.59
CA VAL A 326 -18.19 95.35 0.48
C VAL A 326 -18.37 96.04 1.83
N THR A 327 -18.91 95.36 2.85
CA THR A 327 -18.93 95.86 4.25
C THR A 327 -18.92 94.72 5.29
N LEU A 328 -17.76 94.58 5.95
CA LEU A 328 -17.52 94.24 7.37
C LEU A 328 -18.08 92.96 8.05
N THR A 329 -17.13 92.12 8.50
CA THR A 329 -17.20 91.20 9.66
C THR A 329 -17.16 91.99 10.98
N PRO A 330 -18.01 91.68 11.99
CA PRO A 330 -17.55 90.91 13.17
C PRO A 330 -18.63 89.98 13.82
N THR A 331 -18.43 89.24 14.94
CA THR A 331 -17.36 88.38 15.53
C THR A 331 -17.90 87.83 16.89
N ILE A 332 -17.21 86.84 17.51
CA ILE A 332 -17.30 86.35 18.92
C ILE A 332 -17.94 84.94 19.12
N GLU A 333 -17.23 84.16 19.93
CA GLU A 333 -17.35 82.74 20.38
C GLU A 333 -17.50 82.77 21.94
N PRO A 334 -18.22 81.86 22.66
CA PRO A 334 -17.78 80.46 22.87
C PRO A 334 -18.81 79.35 23.25
N GLN A 335 -18.26 78.14 23.44
CA GLN A 335 -18.74 76.94 24.18
C GLN A 335 -19.15 77.19 25.66
N PRO A 336 -19.64 76.19 26.46
CA PRO A 336 -19.82 74.72 26.24
C PRO A 336 -21.31 74.29 26.37
N GLU A 337 -21.85 73.12 26.79
CA GLU A 337 -21.48 71.85 27.50
C GLU A 337 -22.27 70.65 26.89
N SER A 338 -21.76 69.41 26.79
CA SER A 338 -21.63 68.30 27.79
C SER A 338 -22.93 67.78 28.44
N SER A 339 -23.34 66.52 28.19
CA SER A 339 -23.67 65.49 29.23
C SER A 339 -24.28 64.14 28.70
N THR A 340 -23.66 63.01 29.10
CA THR A 340 -24.25 61.68 29.49
C THR A 340 -25.24 60.85 28.63
N THR A 341 -24.69 59.78 28.01
CA THR A 341 -25.06 58.32 28.02
C THR A 341 -25.50 57.78 29.41
N PRO A 342 -26.14 56.59 29.67
CA PRO A 342 -26.43 55.35 28.88
C PRO A 342 -27.95 55.03 28.67
N THR A 343 -28.42 54.03 27.90
CA THR A 343 -28.26 52.54 27.94
C THR A 343 -28.89 51.92 29.21
N PRO A 344 -29.84 50.96 29.11
CA PRO A 344 -29.58 49.57 28.69
C PRO A 344 -29.76 49.27 27.19
#